data_AF-A0A3C0NJS2-F1
#
_entry.id   AF-A0A3C0NJS2-F1
#
_cell.length_a   1.000
_cell.length_b   1.000
_cell.length_c   1.000
_cell.angle_alpha   90.00
_cell.angle_beta   90.00
_cell.angle_gamma   90.00
#
_symmetry.space_group_name_H-M   'P 1'
#
loop_
_entity.id
_entity.type
_entity.pdbx_description
1 polymer ?
#
loop_
_entity_poly.entity_id
_entity_poly.type
_entity_poly.pdbx_seq_one_letter_code
_entity_poly.pdbx_strand_id
1 'polypeptide(L)' 'MHELGITQNIVAIAAEHANGAKVKRVSLEIGKLSAIMPEAVHFCFDICCQGTVLEGAKLEIIEIPG' A
#
# COMPACT_ATOMS: atom_id res chain seq x y z
N MET A 1 8.87 -6.04 11.27
CA MET A 1 7.94 -7.11 10.84
C MET A 1 6.46 -6.68 10.92
N HIS A 2 6.12 -5.52 11.50
CA HIS A 2 4.76 -5.02 11.65
C HIS A 2 4.24 -4.31 10.37
N GLU A 3 5.02 -3.37 9.78
CA GLU A 3 4.56 -2.63 8.58
C GLU A 3 4.53 -3.48 7.30
N LEU A 4 5.40 -4.50 7.19
CA LEU A 4 5.41 -5.41 6.03
C LEU A 4 4.10 -6.18 5.91
N GLY A 5 3.58 -6.72 7.02
CA GLY A 5 2.31 -7.45 7.02
C GLY A 5 1.12 -6.57 6.67
N ILE A 6 1.10 -5.33 7.19
CA ILE A 6 0.07 -4.34 6.84
C ILE A 6 0.10 -4.05 5.34
N THR A 7 1.28 -3.77 4.80
CA THR A 7 1.45 -3.42 3.39
C THR A 7 1.12 -4.58 2.46
N GLN A 8 1.52 -5.80 2.81
CA GLN A 8 1.17 -6.99 2.03
C GLN A 8 -0.34 -7.22 1.98
N ASN A 9 -1.04 -7.00 3.10
CA ASN A 9 -2.50 -7.11 3.14
C ASN A 9 -3.18 -6.03 2.28
N ILE A 10 -2.70 -4.78 2.34
CA ILE A 10 -3.17 -3.68 1.47
C ILE A 10 -3.04 -4.07 -0.01
N VAL A 11 -1.86 -4.56 -0.42
CA VAL A 11 -1.59 -4.97 -1.81
C VAL A 11 -2.50 -6.13 -2.22
N ALA A 12 -2.71 -7.12 -1.35
CA ALA A 12 -3.61 -8.24 -1.61
C ALA A 12 -5.06 -7.78 -1.82
N ILE A 13 -5.58 -6.93 -0.94
CA ILE A 13 -6.94 -6.37 -1.04
C ILE A 13 -7.11 -5.57 -2.34
N ALA A 14 -6.11 -4.73 -2.66
CA ALA A 14 -6.14 -3.93 -3.88
C ALA A 14 -6.04 -4.79 -5.15
N ALA A 15 -5.24 -5.86 -5.12
CA ALA A 15 -5.12 -6.81 -6.23
C ALA A 15 -6.43 -7.58 -6.46
N GLU A 16 -7.08 -8.01 -5.38
CA GLU A 16 -8.38 -8.69 -5.43
C GLU A 16 -9.46 -7.78 -6.03
N HIS A 17 -9.53 -6.52 -5.58
CA HIS A 17 -10.46 -5.53 -6.13
C HIS A 17 -10.19 -5.16 -7.58
N ALA A 18 -8.92 -5.15 -8.00
CA ALA A 18 -8.55 -4.85 -9.37
C ALA A 18 -9.02 -5.95 -10.35
N ASN A 19 -9.31 -7.17 -9.86
CA ASN A 19 -9.86 -8.28 -10.64
C ASN A 19 -9.08 -8.55 -11.94
N GLY A 20 -7.73 -8.52 -11.84
CA GLY A 20 -6.82 -8.70 -12.98
C GLY A 20 -6.51 -7.44 -13.79
N ALA A 21 -7.16 -6.31 -13.51
CA ALA A 21 -6.83 -5.03 -14.12
C ALA A 21 -5.54 -4.43 -13.52
N LYS A 22 -4.74 -3.77 -14.37
CA LYS A 22 -3.52 -3.11 -13.90
C LYS A 22 -3.85 -1.87 -13.06
N VAL A 23 -3.34 -1.83 -11.84
CA VAL A 23 -3.51 -0.68 -10.94
C VAL A 23 -2.46 0.37 -11.27
N LYS A 24 -2.89 1.62 -11.47
CA LYS A 24 -1.98 2.75 -11.76
C LYS A 24 -1.63 3.56 -10.51
N ARG A 25 -2.55 3.66 -9.56
CA ARG A 25 -2.38 4.46 -8.35
C ARG A 25 -3.12 3.81 -7.19
N VAL A 26 -2.49 3.83 -6.01
CA VAL A 26 -3.11 3.48 -4.73
C VAL A 26 -2.99 4.72 -3.84
N SER A 27 -4.12 5.24 -3.38
CA SER A 27 -4.15 6.32 -2.38
C SER A 27 -4.45 5.70 -1.03
N LEU A 28 -3.61 5.97 -0.03
CA LEU A 28 -3.72 5.38 1.29
C LEU A 28 -3.76 6.47 2.35
N GLU A 29 -4.79 6.46 3.19
CA GLU A 29 -4.91 7.40 4.30
C GLU A 29 -4.35 6.77 5.57
N ILE A 30 -3.37 7.42 6.18
CA ILE A 30 -2.74 6.96 7.42
C ILE A 30 -3.04 7.97 8.52
N GLY A 31 -3.79 7.54 9.54
CA GLY A 31 -4.08 8.36 10.70
C GLY A 31 -2.84 8.55 11.57
N LYS A 32 -2.56 9.77 12.04
CA LYS A 32 -1.37 10.05 12.88
C LYS A 32 -1.31 9.26 14.19
N LEU A 33 -2.46 8.82 14.71
CA LEU A 33 -2.56 8.00 15.92
C LEU A 33 -2.29 6.50 15.68
N SER A 34 -2.15 6.08 14.41
CA SER A 34 -1.94 4.66 14.07
C SER A 34 -0.53 4.14 14.38
N ALA A 35 0.42 5.03 14.71
CA ALA A 35 1.84 4.72 14.88
C ALA A 35 2.48 3.99 13.68
N ILE A 36 1.88 4.11 12.49
CA ILE A 36 2.42 3.56 11.24
C ILE A 36 3.41 4.58 10.66
N MET A 37 4.58 4.09 10.21
CA MET A 37 5.58 4.89 9.52
C MET A 37 5.29 4.90 8.00
N PRO A 38 4.88 6.05 7.40
CA PRO A 38 4.60 6.14 5.97
C PRO A 38 5.77 5.71 5.09
N GLU A 39 6.99 6.04 5.49
CA GLU A 39 8.22 5.69 4.78
C GLU A 39 8.42 4.16 4.70
N ALA A 40 8.12 3.45 5.80
CA ALA A 40 8.21 2.00 5.85
C ALA A 40 7.13 1.35 4.95
N VAL A 41 5.92 1.91 4.92
CA VAL A 41 4.85 1.45 4.01
C VAL A 41 5.25 1.68 2.55
N HIS A 42 5.82 2.84 2.22
CA HIS A 42 6.33 3.11 0.87
C HIS A 42 7.38 2.09 0.43
N PHE A 43 8.34 1.78 1.31
CA PHE A 43 9.37 0.80 1.03
C PHE A 43 8.81 -0.61 0.87
N CYS A 44 7.92 -1.03 1.77
CA CYS A 44 7.31 -2.35 1.70
C CYS A 44 6.39 -2.48 0.49
N PHE A 45 5.73 -1.40 0.05
CA PHE A 45 4.79 -1.42 -1.06
C PHE A 45 5.49 -1.75 -2.37
N ASP A 46 6.65 -1.12 -2.65
CA ASP A 46 7.42 -1.39 -3.85
C ASP A 46 7.79 -2.89 -3.95
N ILE A 47 8.25 -3.48 -2.84
CA ILE A 47 8.60 -4.89 -2.76
C ILE A 47 7.36 -5.78 -2.89
N CYS A 48 6.27 -5.47 -2.19
CA CYS A 48 5.05 -6.27 -2.22
C CYS A 48 4.32 -6.21 -3.57
N CYS A 49 4.49 -5.13 -4.34
CA CYS A 49 3.85 -4.97 -5.64
C CYS A 49 4.53 -5.74 -6.77
N GLN A 50 5.80 -6.13 -6.62
CA GLN A 50 6.53 -6.91 -7.62
C GLN A 50 5.81 -8.23 -7.92
N GLY A 51 5.62 -8.53 -9.21
CA GLY A 51 4.91 -9.73 -9.67
C GLY A 51 3.38 -9.70 -9.46
N THR A 52 2.80 -8.55 -9.12
CA THR A 52 1.34 -8.38 -8.96
C THR A 52 0.76 -7.40 -9.99
N VAL A 53 -0.57 -7.27 -10.04
CA VAL A 53 -1.27 -6.27 -10.86
C VAL A 53 -0.99 -4.82 -10.43
N LEU A 54 -0.34 -4.63 -9.29
CA LEU A 54 0.09 -3.34 -8.76
C LEU A 54 1.54 -3.00 -9.11
N GLU A 55 2.22 -3.84 -9.88
CA GLU A 55 3.59 -3.56 -10.30
C GLU A 55 3.67 -2.25 -11.12
N GLY A 56 4.47 -1.31 -10.63
CA GLY A 56 4.59 0.04 -11.18
C GLY A 56 3.44 0.99 -10.80
N ALA A 57 2.58 0.62 -9.87
CA ALA A 57 1.57 1.51 -9.32
C ALA A 57 2.21 2.59 -8.44
N LYS A 58 1.69 3.82 -8.51
CA LYS A 58 2.12 4.91 -7.64
C LYS A 58 1.36 4.85 -6.31
N LEU A 59 2.08 4.69 -5.21
CA LEU A 59 1.51 4.86 -3.86
C LEU A 59 1.48 6.34 -3.50
N GLU A 60 0.35 6.81 -3.00
CA GLU A 60 0.14 8.17 -2.51
C GLU A 60 -0.37 8.07 -1.07
N ILE A 61 0.48 8.44 -0.10
CA ILE A 61 0.10 8.41 1.31
C ILE A 61 -0.40 9.78 1.73
N ILE A 62 -1.58 9.82 2.34
CA ILE A 62 -2.22 11.02 2.86
C ILE A 62 -2.29 10.85 4.37
N GLU A 63 -1.51 11.65 5.10
CA GLU A 63 -1.60 11.67 6.56
C GLU A 63 -2.84 12.46 6.98
N ILE A 64 -3.79 11.76 7.59
CA ILE A 64 -5.01 12.39 8.11
C ILE A 64 -4.88 12.60 9.63
N PRO A 65 -5.41 13.70 10.17
CA PRO A 65 -5.64 13.79 11.60
C PRO A 65 -6.58 12.65 12.01
N GLY A 66 -6.15 11.88 13.01
CA GLY A 66 -6.95 10.83 13.64
C GLY A 66 -7.50 11.34 14.96
#